data_AF-A0A2T2VLA7-F1
#
_entry.id   AF-A0A2T2VLA7-F1
#
_cell.length_a   1.000
_cell.length_b   1.000
_cell.length_c   1.000
_cell.angle_alpha   90.00
_cell.angle_beta   90.00
_cell.angle_gamma   90.00
#
_symmetry.space_group_name_H-M   'P 1'
#
loop_
_entity.id
_entity.type
_entity.pdbx_description
1 polymer ?
#
loop_
_entity_poly.entity_id
_entity_poly.type
_entity_poly.pdbx_seq_one_letter_code
_entity_poly.pdbx_strand_id
1 'polypeptide(L)'
;MAIFRSEREGRLRLKIGPDAEEALRILNKKALKGNNEATEQIGLALEDAYKRLLQPSLETEARNEANKQADEEAIDVFGENLRQLMWAPPLGQKNVLAIDPGYRTICKLVCLNAQGDFLTNDTIYPFYSGDKKQEALNKFYSLLHQYQIQAIAIGNGREAERWVKSMKWAGYLSIFSVYESGASVYSASEAAREEFPSLDLTVRGAISIGRRLMAPLAELVKIDPKSIGVGQYHYEVNQKRLKERLDQVVMHCVNRVGVHVNMAGKHLLTYGSGLGPQLAQNIVVYKSQNGAFNSRSALKKVPKLGAKAFEQAAGFLRIPESKHPLDNSGVHPESYGVVEQMAKDLNCNIHDLLE
;
A
#
# COMPACT_ATOMS: atom_id res chain seq x y z
N MET A 1 -22.23 4.07 -4.63
CA MET A 1 -21.67 4.60 -3.37
C MET A 1 -22.26 5.95 -2.93
N ALA A 2 -22.12 7.03 -3.71
CA ALA A 2 -22.55 8.37 -3.28
C ALA A 2 -24.03 8.45 -2.83
N ILE A 3 -24.95 7.81 -3.54
CA ILE A 3 -26.38 7.74 -3.16
C ILE A 3 -26.57 7.09 -1.78
N PHE A 4 -25.94 5.93 -1.55
CA PHE A 4 -25.99 5.23 -0.25
C PHE A 4 -25.37 6.07 0.87
N ARG A 5 -24.29 6.79 0.60
CA ARG A 5 -23.70 7.74 1.55
C ARG A 5 -24.68 8.85 1.92
N SER A 6 -25.26 9.53 0.92
CA SER A 6 -26.21 10.62 1.14
C SER A 6 -27.44 10.15 1.92
N GLU A 7 -27.88 8.91 1.72
CA GLU A 7 -28.94 8.31 2.52
C GLU A 7 -28.51 8.05 3.97
N ARG A 8 -27.32 7.48 4.22
CA ARG A 8 -26.77 7.29 5.58
C ARG A 8 -26.61 8.61 6.34
N GLU A 9 -26.25 9.68 5.63
CA GLU A 9 -26.14 11.05 6.18
C GLU A 9 -27.51 11.75 6.33
N GLY A 10 -28.62 11.08 6.01
CA GLY A 10 -29.98 11.62 6.14
C GLY A 10 -30.32 12.72 5.13
N ARG A 11 -29.55 12.84 4.03
CA ARG A 11 -29.75 13.86 2.99
C ARG A 11 -30.75 13.44 1.92
N LEU A 12 -30.87 12.14 1.67
CA LEU A 12 -31.78 11.55 0.68
C LEU A 12 -32.48 10.32 1.27
N ARG A 13 -33.58 9.91 0.63
CA ARG A 13 -34.20 8.59 0.82
C ARG A 13 -34.16 7.84 -0.49
N LEU A 14 -33.62 6.63 -0.49
CA LEU A 14 -33.58 5.77 -1.66
C LEU A 14 -34.82 4.89 -1.66
N LYS A 15 -35.51 4.83 -2.81
CA LYS A 15 -36.57 3.85 -3.06
C LYS A 15 -36.24 3.07 -4.32
N ILE A 16 -36.21 1.73 -4.22
CA ILE A 16 -35.98 0.84 -5.36
C ILE A 16 -37.12 -0.17 -5.45
N GLY A 17 -37.81 -0.19 -6.58
CA GLY A 17 -38.87 -1.14 -6.81
C GLY A 17 -39.52 -0.97 -8.18
N PRO A 18 -40.24 -1.99 -8.66
CA PRO A 18 -41.11 -1.84 -9.80
C PRO A 18 -42.24 -0.85 -9.48
N ASP A 19 -42.91 -0.39 -10.54
CA ASP A 19 -44.18 0.31 -10.38
C ASP A 19 -45.17 -0.60 -9.62
N ALA A 20 -45.84 -0.03 -8.62
CA ALA A 20 -46.67 -0.80 -7.69
C ALA A 20 -47.94 -1.35 -8.36
N GLU A 21 -48.54 -0.59 -9.28
CA GLU A 21 -49.74 -1.03 -9.99
C GLU A 21 -49.41 -2.17 -10.94
N GLU A 22 -48.29 -2.06 -11.67
CA GLU A 22 -47.83 -3.11 -12.57
C GLU A 22 -47.46 -4.39 -11.82
N ALA A 23 -46.77 -4.28 -10.68
CA ALA A 23 -46.44 -5.43 -9.84
C ALA A 23 -47.70 -6.13 -9.31
N LEU A 24 -48.67 -5.36 -8.78
CA LEU A 24 -49.95 -5.90 -8.31
C LEU A 24 -50.74 -6.54 -9.45
N ARG A 25 -50.73 -5.96 -10.65
CA ARG A 25 -51.39 -6.55 -11.83
C ARG A 25 -50.80 -7.92 -12.19
N ILE A 26 -49.47 -8.05 -12.18
CA ILE A 26 -48.78 -9.34 -12.45
C ILE A 26 -49.14 -10.37 -11.37
N LEU A 27 -49.12 -9.97 -10.10
CA LEU A 27 -49.42 -10.84 -8.97
C LEU A 27 -50.89 -11.30 -8.99
N ASN A 28 -51.82 -10.37 -9.21
CA ASN A 28 -53.25 -10.64 -9.32
C ASN A 28 -53.55 -11.60 -10.48
N LYS A 29 -52.95 -11.37 -11.65
CA LYS A 29 -53.10 -12.28 -12.80
C LYS A 29 -52.64 -13.72 -12.50
N LYS A 30 -51.65 -13.89 -11.62
CA LYS A 30 -51.12 -15.22 -11.24
C LYS A 30 -51.93 -15.88 -10.12
N ALA A 31 -52.38 -15.11 -9.14
CA ALA A 31 -52.94 -15.63 -7.91
C ALA A 31 -54.48 -15.70 -7.89
N LEU A 32 -55.17 -14.75 -8.53
CA LEU A 32 -56.63 -14.68 -8.50
C LEU A 32 -57.24 -15.60 -9.57
N LYS A 33 -58.16 -16.47 -9.15
CA LYS A 33 -58.87 -17.41 -10.01
C LYS A 33 -60.38 -17.32 -9.76
N GLY A 34 -61.12 -16.86 -10.76
CA GLY A 34 -62.59 -16.71 -10.67
C GLY A 34 -63.01 -15.29 -10.27
N ASN A 35 -64.30 -15.15 -9.96
CA ASN A 35 -64.92 -13.88 -9.59
C ASN A 35 -65.98 -14.12 -8.50
N ASN A 36 -65.54 -14.21 -7.24
CA ASN A 36 -66.39 -14.44 -6.08
C ASN A 36 -65.80 -13.75 -4.84
N GLU A 37 -66.55 -13.72 -3.73
CA GLU A 37 -66.15 -13.06 -2.47
C GLU A 37 -64.79 -13.56 -1.93
N ALA A 38 -64.48 -14.85 -2.10
CA ALA A 38 -63.18 -15.39 -1.70
C ALA A 38 -62.03 -14.81 -2.54
N THR A 39 -62.26 -14.55 -3.82
CA THR A 39 -61.28 -13.93 -4.72
C THR A 39 -60.98 -12.49 -4.29
N GLU A 40 -61.98 -11.75 -3.82
CA GLU A 40 -61.80 -10.39 -3.28
C GLU A 40 -60.91 -10.38 -2.03
N GLN A 41 -61.16 -11.31 -1.09
CA GLN A 41 -60.33 -11.45 0.12
C GLN A 41 -58.89 -11.82 -0.21
N ILE A 42 -58.67 -12.70 -1.19
CA ILE A 42 -57.31 -13.04 -1.67
C ILE A 42 -56.63 -11.82 -2.29
N GLY A 43 -57.36 -11.00 -3.06
CA GLY A 43 -56.84 -9.75 -3.62
C GLY A 43 -56.35 -8.77 -2.55
N LEU A 44 -57.14 -8.55 -1.50
CA LEU A 44 -56.76 -7.71 -0.36
C LEU A 44 -55.53 -8.26 0.38
N ALA A 45 -55.50 -9.57 0.62
CA ALA A 45 -54.36 -10.23 1.25
C ALA A 45 -53.08 -10.13 0.40
N LEU A 46 -53.21 -10.24 -0.92
CA LEU A 46 -52.10 -10.13 -1.86
C LEU A 46 -51.53 -8.70 -1.90
N GLU A 47 -52.40 -7.69 -1.87
CA GLU A 47 -51.99 -6.29 -1.81
C GLU A 47 -51.25 -5.97 -0.50
N ASP A 48 -51.74 -6.43 0.65
CA ASP A 48 -51.03 -6.31 1.94
C ASP A 48 -49.68 -7.02 1.89
N ALA A 49 -49.66 -8.28 1.42
CA ALA A 49 -48.43 -9.07 1.32
C ALA A 49 -47.41 -8.41 0.40
N TYR A 50 -47.84 -7.81 -0.72
CA TYR A 50 -46.95 -7.06 -1.60
C TYR A 50 -46.35 -5.85 -0.90
N LYS A 51 -47.20 -4.98 -0.33
CA LYS A 51 -46.78 -3.71 0.28
C LYS A 51 -45.90 -3.91 1.52
N ARG A 52 -46.26 -4.87 2.38
CA ARG A 52 -45.64 -5.05 3.70
C ARG A 52 -44.48 -6.03 3.70
N LEU A 53 -44.47 -7.00 2.78
CA LEU A 53 -43.50 -8.10 2.81
C LEU A 53 -42.66 -8.17 1.53
N LEU A 54 -43.28 -8.37 0.37
CA LEU A 54 -42.54 -8.64 -0.87
C LEU A 54 -41.74 -7.43 -1.33
N GLN A 55 -42.36 -6.26 -1.44
CA GLN A 55 -41.68 -5.05 -1.93
C GLN A 55 -40.51 -4.64 -1.02
N PRO A 56 -40.66 -4.54 0.31
CA PRO A 56 -39.53 -4.20 1.19
C PRO A 56 -38.39 -5.24 1.16
N SER A 57 -38.72 -6.53 1.03
CA SER A 57 -37.72 -7.60 0.92
C SER A 57 -36.93 -7.50 -0.37
N LEU A 58 -37.62 -7.37 -1.52
CA LEU A 58 -36.99 -7.24 -2.84
C LEU A 58 -36.15 -5.96 -2.94
N GLU A 59 -36.65 -4.87 -2.39
CA GLU A 59 -35.92 -3.61 -2.30
C GLU A 59 -34.64 -3.75 -1.48
N THR A 60 -34.71 -4.43 -0.33
CA THR A 60 -33.54 -4.72 0.51
C THR A 60 -32.51 -5.57 -0.23
N GLU A 61 -32.95 -6.62 -0.92
CA GLU A 61 -32.09 -7.49 -1.72
C GLU A 61 -31.41 -6.73 -2.85
N ALA A 62 -32.16 -5.96 -3.64
CA ALA A 62 -31.63 -5.14 -4.72
C ALA A 62 -30.64 -4.08 -4.21
N ARG A 63 -30.93 -3.44 -3.06
CA ARG A 63 -30.03 -2.48 -2.42
C ARG A 63 -28.72 -3.13 -1.99
N ASN A 64 -28.79 -4.30 -1.36
CA ASN A 64 -27.61 -5.02 -0.90
C ASN A 64 -26.72 -5.44 -2.08
N GLU A 65 -27.31 -5.95 -3.15
CA GLU A 65 -26.56 -6.36 -4.34
C GLU A 65 -25.93 -5.14 -5.03
N ALA A 66 -26.68 -4.05 -5.24
CA ALA A 66 -26.14 -2.82 -5.82
C ALA A 66 -25.01 -2.21 -4.97
N ASN A 67 -25.14 -2.23 -3.64
CA ASN A 67 -24.07 -1.75 -2.76
C ASN A 67 -22.84 -2.65 -2.82
N LYS A 68 -23.03 -3.98 -2.81
CA LYS A 68 -21.93 -4.95 -2.93
C LYS A 68 -21.16 -4.79 -4.23
N GLN A 69 -21.84 -4.66 -5.37
CA GLN A 69 -21.20 -4.43 -6.66
C GLN A 69 -20.41 -3.12 -6.67
N ALA A 70 -20.98 -2.04 -6.13
CA ALA A 70 -20.29 -0.76 -6.04
C ALA A 70 -19.06 -0.80 -5.12
N ASP A 71 -19.13 -1.56 -4.02
CA ASP A 71 -18.01 -1.77 -3.11
C ASP A 71 -16.88 -2.55 -3.78
N GLU A 72 -17.16 -3.66 -4.47
CA GLU A 72 -16.13 -4.46 -5.14
C GLU A 72 -15.39 -3.66 -6.22
N GLU A 73 -16.12 -2.92 -7.07
CA GLU A 73 -15.51 -2.08 -8.11
C GLU A 73 -14.60 -1.01 -7.51
N ALA A 74 -15.05 -0.33 -6.45
CA ALA A 74 -14.23 0.66 -5.75
C ALA A 74 -12.99 0.04 -5.11
N ILE A 75 -13.15 -1.12 -4.47
CA ILE A 75 -12.06 -1.89 -3.84
C ILE A 75 -11.01 -2.31 -4.87
N ASP A 76 -11.41 -2.68 -6.08
CA ASP A 76 -10.47 -3.02 -7.15
C ASP A 76 -9.69 -1.80 -7.64
N VAL A 77 -10.34 -0.64 -7.81
CA VAL A 77 -9.65 0.62 -8.10
C VAL A 77 -8.66 1.00 -6.99
N PHE A 78 -9.04 0.81 -5.73
CA PHE A 78 -8.13 1.05 -4.59
C PHE A 78 -6.92 0.10 -4.61
N GLY A 79 -7.13 -1.16 -4.96
CA GLY A 79 -6.05 -2.13 -5.16
C GLY A 79 -5.10 -1.72 -6.28
N GLU A 80 -5.64 -1.24 -7.40
CA GLU A 80 -4.85 -0.71 -8.52
C GLU A 80 -3.99 0.48 -8.09
N ASN A 81 -4.59 1.46 -7.40
CA ASN A 81 -3.88 2.63 -6.91
C ASN A 81 -2.74 2.26 -5.96
N LEU A 82 -2.99 1.31 -5.04
CA LEU A 82 -1.94 0.83 -4.14
C LEU A 82 -0.79 0.16 -4.90
N ARG A 83 -1.10 -0.64 -5.92
CA ARG A 83 -0.09 -1.30 -6.75
C ARG A 83 0.82 -0.29 -7.42
N GLN A 84 0.25 0.78 -7.99
CA GLN A 84 1.01 1.85 -8.63
C GLN A 84 1.94 2.57 -7.64
N LEU A 85 1.48 2.82 -6.42
CA LEU A 85 2.32 3.41 -5.37
C LEU A 85 3.48 2.48 -4.97
N MET A 86 3.21 1.18 -4.86
CA MET A 86 4.22 0.20 -4.45
C MET A 86 5.27 -0.09 -5.52
N TRP A 87 4.90 -0.03 -6.81
CA TRP A 87 5.80 -0.21 -7.94
C TRP A 87 6.38 1.09 -8.50
N ALA A 88 6.19 2.20 -7.78
CA ALA A 88 6.90 3.42 -8.12
C ALA A 88 8.42 3.13 -8.22
N PRO A 89 9.11 3.65 -9.25
CA PRO A 89 10.55 3.40 -9.40
C PRO A 89 11.33 3.93 -8.20
N PRO A 90 12.19 3.11 -7.57
CA PRO A 90 13.02 3.57 -6.46
C PRO A 90 14.12 4.51 -6.95
N LEU A 91 14.38 5.59 -6.22
CA LEU A 91 15.54 6.45 -6.49
C LEU A 91 16.87 5.73 -6.21
N GLY A 92 16.86 4.76 -5.28
CA GLY A 92 18.04 4.03 -4.86
C GLY A 92 18.92 4.80 -3.88
N GLN A 93 20.22 4.46 -3.87
CA GLN A 93 21.17 4.91 -2.86
C GLN A 93 21.67 6.33 -3.12
N LYS A 94 20.94 7.33 -2.60
CA LYS A 94 21.30 8.75 -2.69
C LYS A 94 21.03 9.46 -1.37
N ASN A 95 21.80 10.49 -1.05
CA ASN A 95 21.51 11.36 0.09
C ASN A 95 20.24 12.19 -0.22
N VAL A 96 19.22 12.09 0.64
CA VAL A 96 17.90 12.68 0.42
C VAL A 96 17.57 13.70 1.50
N LEU A 97 17.09 14.87 1.08
CA LEU A 97 16.39 15.81 1.97
C LEU A 97 14.89 15.59 1.80
N ALA A 98 14.24 15.09 2.85
CA ALA A 98 12.80 14.97 2.91
C ALA A 98 12.17 16.23 3.52
N ILE A 99 11.08 16.68 2.90
CA ILE A 99 10.30 17.84 3.31
C ILE A 99 8.87 17.39 3.52
N ASP A 100 8.40 17.49 4.76
CA ASP A 100 7.00 17.27 5.13
C ASP A 100 6.32 18.63 5.34
N PRO A 101 5.44 19.05 4.42
CA PRO A 101 4.68 20.29 4.57
C PRO A 101 3.61 20.13 5.66
N GLY A 102 3.78 20.83 6.78
CA GLY A 102 2.83 20.84 7.89
C GLY A 102 1.69 21.85 7.72
N TYR A 103 0.88 22.00 8.78
CA TYR A 103 -0.25 22.92 8.79
C TYR A 103 0.18 24.39 8.60
N ARG A 104 -0.50 25.08 7.67
CA ARG A 104 -0.30 26.48 7.25
C ARG A 104 1.04 26.78 6.59
N THR A 105 2.13 26.76 7.34
CA THR A 105 3.36 27.49 6.98
C THR A 105 4.67 26.83 7.43
N ILE A 106 4.58 25.66 8.07
CA ILE A 106 5.71 24.96 8.67
C ILE A 106 6.16 23.85 7.72
N CYS A 107 7.45 23.69 7.50
CA CYS A 107 7.98 22.49 6.84
C CYS A 107 8.98 21.80 7.76
N LYS A 108 8.78 20.50 7.98
CA LYS A 108 9.77 19.66 8.65
C LYS A 108 10.76 19.16 7.62
N LEU A 109 12.05 19.37 7.90
CA LEU A 109 13.16 18.90 7.07
C LEU A 109 13.82 17.71 7.75
N VAL A 110 14.15 16.68 6.98
CA VAL A 110 14.91 15.52 7.44
C VAL A 110 15.97 15.17 6.40
N CYS A 111 17.23 15.03 6.83
CA CYS A 111 18.30 14.53 5.97
C CYS A 111 18.48 13.02 6.20
N LEU A 112 18.54 12.28 5.10
CA LEU A 112 18.82 10.85 5.06
C LEU A 112 20.11 10.59 4.27
N ASN A 113 20.92 9.63 4.73
CA ASN A 113 22.06 9.14 3.95
C ASN A 113 21.60 8.23 2.79
N ALA A 114 22.54 7.77 1.97
CA ALA A 114 22.30 6.86 0.85
C ALA A 114 21.64 5.52 1.23
N GLN A 115 21.75 5.09 2.49
CA GLN A 115 21.12 3.88 3.02
C GLN A 115 19.71 4.15 3.59
N GLY A 116 19.31 5.42 3.69
CA GLY A 116 18.04 5.85 4.27
C GLY A 116 18.07 5.99 5.78
N ASP A 117 19.25 6.04 6.40
CA ASP A 117 19.40 6.31 7.83
C ASP A 117 19.19 7.79 8.14
N PHE A 118 18.58 8.06 9.28
CA PHE A 118 18.35 9.41 9.77
C PHE A 118 19.67 10.09 10.14
N LEU A 119 19.93 11.28 9.58
CA LEU A 119 21.10 12.10 9.90
C LEU A 119 20.75 13.27 10.82
N THR A 120 19.78 14.09 10.42
CA THR A 120 19.33 15.24 11.20
C THR A 120 17.93 15.68 10.78
N ASN A 121 17.32 16.56 11.58
CA ASN A 121 16.09 17.26 11.24
C ASN A 121 16.16 18.74 11.64
N ASP A 122 15.37 19.56 10.96
CA ASP A 122 15.12 20.95 11.37
C ASP A 122 13.68 21.34 11.00
N THR A 123 13.18 22.41 11.60
CA THR A 123 11.86 22.97 11.31
C THR A 123 12.03 24.37 10.75
N ILE A 124 11.50 24.60 9.56
CA ILE A 124 11.57 25.90 8.89
C ILE A 124 10.18 26.49 8.68
N TYR A 125 10.16 27.81 8.49
CA TYR A 125 8.94 28.61 8.32
C TYR A 125 8.99 29.37 6.97
N PRO A 126 9.06 28.66 5.82
CA PRO A 126 9.44 29.26 4.54
C PRO A 126 8.41 30.25 3.98
N PHE A 127 7.18 30.21 4.48
CA PHE A 127 6.06 31.02 4.00
C PHE A 127 5.76 32.23 4.89
N TYR A 128 6.55 32.47 5.94
CA TYR A 128 6.48 33.72 6.71
C TYR A 128 7.17 34.87 5.95
N SER A 129 6.98 36.10 6.44
CA SER A 129 7.67 37.30 5.96
C SER A 129 8.92 37.63 6.80
N GLY A 130 9.78 38.51 6.28
CA GLY A 130 10.95 39.03 6.98
C GLY A 130 11.99 37.96 7.32
N ASP A 131 12.58 38.07 8.51
CA ASP A 131 13.75 37.29 8.95
C ASP A 131 13.50 35.77 8.94
N LYS A 132 12.28 35.33 9.27
CA LYS A 132 11.95 33.88 9.28
C LYS A 132 12.08 33.24 7.90
N LYS A 133 11.76 33.98 6.83
CA LYS A 133 11.92 33.51 5.45
C LYS A 133 13.40 33.33 5.11
N GLN A 134 14.22 34.30 5.51
CA GLN A 134 15.66 34.26 5.27
C GLN A 134 16.33 33.15 6.10
N GLU A 135 15.92 32.97 7.36
CA GLU A 135 16.38 31.87 8.21
C GLU A 135 16.07 30.51 7.58
N ALA A 136 14.84 30.33 7.06
CA ALA A 136 14.44 29.11 6.37
C ALA A 136 15.31 28.82 5.15
N LEU A 137 15.63 29.84 4.34
CA LEU A 137 16.55 29.71 3.19
C LEU A 137 17.96 29.32 3.64
N ASN A 138 18.51 30.02 4.63
CA ASN A 138 19.87 29.77 5.12
C ASN A 138 19.99 28.34 5.68
N LYS A 139 19.01 27.90 6.48
CA LYS A 139 18.95 26.53 7.00
C LYS A 139 18.86 25.50 5.88
N PHE A 140 17.99 25.73 4.89
CA PHE A 140 17.83 24.84 3.75
C PHE A 140 19.15 24.66 2.98
N TYR A 141 19.82 25.75 2.58
CA TYR A 141 21.11 25.65 1.88
C TYR A 141 22.22 25.04 2.74
N SER A 142 22.24 25.34 4.04
CA SER A 142 23.20 24.74 4.98
C SER A 142 23.07 23.21 4.99
N LEU A 143 21.84 22.69 5.10
CA LEU A 143 21.60 21.24 5.07
C LEU A 143 21.98 20.60 3.74
N LEU A 144 21.64 21.24 2.61
CA LEU A 144 22.03 20.74 1.29
C LEU A 144 23.55 20.56 1.17
N HIS A 145 24.31 21.56 1.62
CA HIS A 145 25.77 21.53 1.56
C HIS A 145 26.38 20.58 2.60
N GLN A 146 25.96 20.65 3.85
CA GLN A 146 26.54 19.84 4.94
C GLN A 146 26.38 18.35 4.70
N TYR A 147 25.23 17.92 4.17
CA TYR A 147 24.92 16.49 3.97
C TYR A 147 25.04 16.04 2.51
N GLN A 148 25.56 16.90 1.63
CA GLN A 148 25.78 16.59 0.20
C GLN A 148 24.53 15.98 -0.43
N ILE A 149 23.39 16.66 -0.26
CA ILE A 149 22.08 16.17 -0.68
C ILE A 149 22.05 16.07 -2.21
N GLN A 150 21.54 14.94 -2.73
CA GLN A 150 21.47 14.64 -4.15
C GLN A 150 20.03 14.64 -4.69
N ALA A 151 19.04 14.48 -3.81
CA ALA A 151 17.63 14.58 -4.16
C ALA A 151 16.78 15.15 -3.03
N ILE A 152 15.67 15.79 -3.39
CA ILE A 152 14.68 16.30 -2.47
C ILE A 152 13.38 15.53 -2.64
N ALA A 153 12.87 14.94 -1.56
CA ALA A 153 11.54 14.35 -1.47
C ALA A 153 10.59 15.35 -0.81
N ILE A 154 9.50 15.71 -1.46
CA ILE A 154 8.52 16.66 -0.93
C ILE A 154 7.18 15.92 -0.79
N GLY A 155 6.65 15.81 0.43
CA GLY A 155 5.26 15.37 0.66
C GLY A 155 4.30 16.22 -0.16
N ASN A 156 3.22 15.65 -0.68
CA ASN A 156 2.38 16.23 -1.73
C ASN A 156 1.60 17.51 -1.30
N GLY A 157 2.33 18.61 -1.06
CA GLY A 157 1.87 19.97 -0.82
C GLY A 157 2.39 20.95 -1.89
N ARG A 158 1.46 21.55 -2.63
CA ARG A 158 1.75 22.43 -3.80
C ARG A 158 2.58 23.67 -3.46
N GLU A 159 2.53 24.16 -2.22
CA GLU A 159 3.26 25.35 -1.79
C GLU A 159 4.75 25.07 -1.56
N ALA A 160 5.07 23.97 -0.87
CA ALA A 160 6.45 23.56 -0.61
C ALA A 160 7.17 23.22 -1.92
N GLU A 161 6.49 22.52 -2.83
CA GLU A 161 7.05 22.22 -4.15
C GLU A 161 7.39 23.48 -4.95
N ARG A 162 6.48 24.46 -4.99
CA ARG A 162 6.72 25.76 -5.66
C ARG A 162 7.87 26.52 -5.01
N TRP A 163 7.94 26.51 -3.69
CA TRP A 163 9.01 27.19 -2.95
C TRP A 163 10.38 26.59 -3.29
N VAL A 164 10.54 25.26 -3.21
CA VAL A 164 11.80 24.58 -3.56
C VAL A 164 12.16 24.80 -5.03
N LYS A 165 11.19 24.68 -5.95
CA LYS A 165 11.42 24.92 -7.39
C LYS A 165 11.77 26.38 -7.74
N SER A 166 11.44 27.33 -6.88
CA SER A 166 11.77 28.76 -7.08
C SER A 166 13.21 29.12 -6.71
N MET A 167 13.90 28.24 -6.00
CA MET A 167 15.28 28.46 -5.55
C MET A 167 16.30 28.18 -6.65
N LYS A 168 17.52 28.69 -6.42
CA LYS A 168 18.65 28.51 -7.33
C LYS A 168 19.84 27.94 -6.55
N TRP A 169 20.47 26.93 -7.10
CA TRP A 169 21.69 26.33 -6.55
C TRP A 169 22.63 25.93 -7.68
N ALA A 170 23.91 25.75 -7.36
CA ALA A 170 24.88 25.20 -8.29
C ALA A 170 24.74 23.67 -8.34
N GLY A 171 24.82 23.09 -9.54
CA GLY A 171 24.74 21.65 -9.75
C GLY A 171 23.32 21.12 -10.00
N TYR A 172 23.23 19.80 -10.21
CA TYR A 172 21.97 19.12 -10.51
C TYR A 172 21.39 18.51 -9.23
N LEU A 173 20.20 18.95 -8.84
CA LEU A 173 19.44 18.41 -7.72
C LEU A 173 18.08 17.95 -8.23
N SER A 174 17.74 16.69 -8.00
CA SER A 174 16.47 16.12 -8.43
C SER A 174 15.39 16.39 -7.38
N ILE A 175 14.25 16.94 -7.80
CA ILE A 175 13.13 17.29 -6.91
C ILE A 175 11.97 16.38 -7.25
N PHE A 176 11.43 15.68 -6.25
CA PHE A 176 10.33 14.74 -6.41
C PHE A 176 9.17 15.08 -5.48
N SER A 177 7.96 15.05 -6.03
CA SER A 177 6.76 15.00 -5.20
C SER A 177 6.50 13.54 -4.80
N VAL A 178 6.26 13.32 -3.52
CA VAL A 178 6.05 12.01 -2.92
C VAL A 178 4.69 11.97 -2.27
N TYR A 179 3.95 10.89 -2.51
CA TYR A 179 2.67 10.67 -1.89
C TYR A 179 2.85 10.46 -0.37
N GLU A 180 2.28 11.35 0.44
CA GLU A 180 2.48 11.42 1.89
C GLU A 180 1.39 10.69 2.69
N SER A 181 0.29 10.29 2.03
CA SER A 181 -0.82 9.61 2.70
C SER A 181 -0.34 8.37 3.46
N GLY A 182 -0.80 8.22 4.69
CA GLY A 182 -0.34 7.18 5.62
C GLY A 182 0.99 7.47 6.32
N ALA A 183 1.74 8.55 6.01
CA ALA A 183 2.97 8.90 6.74
C ALA A 183 2.68 9.28 8.21
N SER A 184 1.53 9.91 8.46
CA SER A 184 1.02 10.16 9.81
C SER A 184 0.61 8.88 10.55
N VAL A 185 0.12 7.88 9.83
CA VAL A 185 -0.22 6.56 10.41
C VAL A 185 1.07 5.80 10.73
N TYR A 186 2.06 5.83 9.84
CA TYR A 186 3.38 5.30 10.10
C TYR A 186 4.01 5.95 11.34
N SER A 187 4.03 7.28 11.42
CA SER A 187 4.74 7.98 12.50
C SER A 187 4.21 7.66 13.90
N ALA A 188 2.91 7.36 14.00
CA ALA A 188 2.24 6.93 15.22
C ALA A 188 2.22 5.41 15.43
N SER A 189 2.78 4.63 14.51
CA SER A 189 2.82 3.15 14.58
C SER A 189 3.86 2.63 15.58
N GLU A 190 3.70 1.38 16.00
CA GLU A 190 4.72 0.66 16.77
C GLU A 190 6.03 0.52 15.98
N ALA A 191 5.95 0.22 14.67
CA ALA A 191 7.13 0.12 13.81
C ALA A 191 7.99 1.39 13.85
N ALA A 192 7.38 2.58 13.74
CA ALA A 192 8.13 3.83 13.82
C ALA A 192 8.66 4.14 15.23
N ARG A 193 7.96 3.69 16.29
CA ARG A 193 8.46 3.80 17.68
C ARG A 193 9.64 2.88 17.94
N GLU A 194 9.65 1.68 17.37
CA GLU A 194 10.79 0.75 17.45
C GLU A 194 11.99 1.31 16.67
N GLU A 195 11.76 1.82 15.44
CA GLU A 195 12.84 2.37 14.60
C GLU A 195 13.41 3.68 15.17
N PHE A 196 12.56 4.56 15.72
CA PHE A 196 12.95 5.90 16.17
C PHE A 196 12.33 6.27 17.53
N PRO A 197 12.74 5.63 18.64
CA PRO A 197 12.09 5.80 19.95
C PRO A 197 12.08 7.25 20.46
N SER A 198 13.17 7.99 20.22
CA SER A 198 13.39 9.35 20.73
C SER A 198 12.89 10.47 19.82
N LEU A 199 12.50 10.17 18.57
CA LEU A 199 12.06 11.19 17.61
C LEU A 199 10.56 11.46 17.74
N ASP A 200 10.14 12.71 17.53
CA ASP A 200 8.72 13.07 17.54
C ASP A 200 7.98 12.60 16.27
N LEU A 201 6.65 12.65 16.32
CA LEU A 201 5.78 12.16 15.24
C LEU A 201 6.03 12.86 13.90
N THR A 202 6.34 14.16 13.90
CA THR A 202 6.52 14.93 12.66
C THR A 202 7.83 14.55 11.97
N VAL A 203 8.90 14.30 12.75
CA VAL A 203 10.17 13.83 12.21
C VAL A 203 10.04 12.42 11.63
N ARG A 204 9.35 11.51 12.33
CA ARG A 204 9.08 10.15 11.81
C ARG A 204 8.28 10.17 10.51
N GLY A 205 7.31 11.08 10.39
CA GLY A 205 6.54 11.29 9.16
C GLY A 205 7.43 11.72 7.99
N ALA A 206 8.28 12.73 8.21
CA ALA A 206 9.24 13.22 7.22
C ALA A 206 10.28 12.15 6.81
N ILE A 207 10.76 11.33 7.76
CA ILE A 207 11.62 10.17 7.45
C ILE A 207 10.91 9.22 6.46
N SER A 208 9.63 8.92 6.67
CA SER A 208 8.86 8.04 5.79
C SER A 208 8.74 8.62 4.38
N ILE A 209 8.51 9.92 4.24
CA ILE A 209 8.48 10.60 2.93
C ILE A 209 9.80 10.41 2.18
N GLY A 210 10.93 10.63 2.85
CA GLY A 210 12.26 10.42 2.24
C GLY A 210 12.48 8.97 1.82
N ARG A 211 12.19 8.01 2.71
CA ARG A 211 12.37 6.58 2.43
C ARG A 211 11.43 6.05 1.35
N ARG A 212 10.23 6.62 1.21
CA ARG A 212 9.32 6.30 0.09
C ARG A 212 9.93 6.68 -1.25
N LEU A 213 10.65 7.80 -1.36
CA LEU A 213 11.36 8.13 -2.60
C LEU A 213 12.49 7.12 -2.87
N MET A 214 13.22 6.73 -1.83
CA MET A 214 14.37 5.82 -1.96
C MET A 214 13.96 4.41 -2.35
N ALA A 215 12.95 3.85 -1.67
CA ALA A 215 12.45 2.49 -1.84
C ALA A 215 10.96 2.39 -1.47
N PRO A 216 10.03 2.76 -2.38
CA PRO A 216 8.60 2.85 -2.10
C PRO A 216 8.02 1.58 -1.48
N LEU A 217 8.29 0.43 -2.09
CA LEU A 217 7.80 -0.87 -1.63
C LEU A 217 8.25 -1.17 -0.19
N ALA A 218 9.54 -0.97 0.13
CA ALA A 218 10.12 -1.31 1.42
C ALA A 218 9.61 -0.41 2.57
N GLU A 219 9.22 0.82 2.24
CA GLU A 219 8.68 1.76 3.22
C GLU A 219 7.17 1.61 3.38
N LEU A 220 6.41 1.43 2.29
CA LEU A 220 4.94 1.32 2.34
C LEU A 220 4.44 0.05 3.03
N VAL A 221 5.19 -1.06 2.97
CA VAL A 221 4.84 -2.32 3.67
C VAL A 221 4.82 -2.19 5.20
N LYS A 222 5.39 -1.11 5.76
CA LYS A 222 5.37 -0.85 7.20
C LYS A 222 4.03 -0.31 7.71
N ILE A 223 3.12 0.03 6.80
CA ILE A 223 1.82 0.64 7.08
C ILE A 223 0.72 -0.39 6.81
N ASP A 224 -0.34 -0.39 7.61
CA ASP A 224 -1.56 -1.16 7.26
C ASP A 224 -2.06 -0.67 5.89
N PRO A 225 -2.15 -1.55 4.87
CA PRO A 225 -2.49 -1.13 3.52
C PRO A 225 -3.78 -0.30 3.41
N LYS A 226 -4.78 -0.59 4.25
CA LYS A 226 -6.05 0.18 4.29
C LYS A 226 -5.87 1.62 4.75
N SER A 227 -4.76 1.92 5.41
CA SER A 227 -4.41 3.25 5.93
C SER A 227 -3.58 4.08 4.96
N ILE A 228 -3.19 3.54 3.80
CA ILE A 228 -2.37 4.25 2.79
C ILE A 228 -3.22 5.27 1.98
N GLY A 229 -4.52 5.39 2.24
CA GLY A 229 -5.38 6.40 1.62
C GLY A 229 -5.52 6.24 0.11
N VAL A 230 -5.89 5.04 -0.31
CA VAL A 230 -5.82 4.56 -1.70
C VAL A 230 -6.95 5.05 -2.62
N GLY A 231 -7.85 5.89 -2.12
CA GLY A 231 -8.87 6.53 -2.93
C GLY A 231 -9.92 7.27 -2.13
N GLN A 232 -10.81 7.98 -2.82
CA GLN A 232 -11.96 8.61 -2.17
C GLN A 232 -12.94 7.53 -1.68
N TYR A 233 -13.64 7.78 -0.58
CA TYR A 233 -14.65 6.88 -0.02
C TYR A 233 -14.12 5.51 0.44
N HIS A 234 -12.81 5.30 0.56
CA HIS A 234 -12.28 3.99 0.96
C HIS A 234 -12.72 3.55 2.37
N TYR A 235 -13.13 4.48 3.24
CA TYR A 235 -13.69 4.18 4.57
C TYR A 235 -15.18 3.76 4.51
N GLU A 236 -15.83 3.90 3.35
CA GLU A 236 -17.27 3.70 3.17
C GLU A 236 -17.63 2.36 2.50
N VAL A 237 -16.63 1.66 1.94
CA VAL A 237 -16.78 0.29 1.42
C VAL A 237 -16.71 -0.75 2.54
N ASN A 238 -17.02 -2.00 2.23
CA ASN A 238 -16.75 -3.14 3.11
C ASN A 238 -15.26 -3.22 3.54
N GLN A 239 -14.98 -2.89 4.80
CA GLN A 239 -13.61 -2.78 5.33
C GLN A 239 -12.87 -4.10 5.43
N LYS A 240 -13.59 -5.22 5.65
CA LYS A 240 -12.98 -6.55 5.69
C LYS A 240 -12.48 -6.93 4.29
N ARG A 241 -13.34 -6.76 3.29
CA ARG A 241 -13.02 -7.04 1.89
C ARG A 241 -11.91 -6.13 1.37
N LEU A 242 -11.95 -4.85 1.70
CA LEU A 242 -10.89 -3.89 1.38
C LEU A 242 -9.55 -4.37 1.91
N LYS A 243 -9.49 -4.74 3.19
CA LYS A 243 -8.26 -5.23 3.81
C LYS A 243 -7.72 -6.46 3.08
N GLU A 244 -8.57 -7.46 2.84
CA GLU A 244 -8.18 -8.68 2.13
C GLU A 244 -7.61 -8.37 0.74
N ARG A 245 -8.26 -7.48 -0.02
CA ARG A 245 -7.80 -7.08 -1.35
C ARG A 245 -6.46 -6.36 -1.31
N LEU A 246 -6.30 -5.39 -0.40
CA LEU A 246 -5.06 -4.61 -0.32
C LEU A 246 -3.89 -5.47 0.16
N ASP A 247 -4.10 -6.36 1.14
CA ASP A 247 -3.08 -7.32 1.59
C ASP A 247 -2.63 -8.22 0.43
N GLN A 248 -3.57 -8.69 -0.42
CA GLN A 248 -3.24 -9.45 -1.64
C GLN A 248 -2.39 -8.65 -2.63
N VAL A 249 -2.72 -7.37 -2.83
CA VAL A 249 -1.93 -6.49 -3.69
C VAL A 249 -0.52 -6.32 -3.14
N VAL A 250 -0.37 -6.11 -1.83
CA VAL A 250 0.96 -5.99 -1.20
C VAL A 250 1.78 -7.27 -1.39
N MET A 251 1.19 -8.43 -1.09
CA MET A 251 1.85 -9.72 -1.32
C MET A 251 2.26 -9.87 -2.78
N HIS A 252 1.37 -9.56 -3.73
CA HIS A 252 1.70 -9.63 -5.16
C HIS A 252 2.88 -8.72 -5.51
N CYS A 253 2.89 -7.46 -5.03
CA CYS A 253 3.97 -6.52 -5.31
C CYS A 253 5.31 -7.01 -4.76
N VAL A 254 5.33 -7.47 -3.51
CA VAL A 254 6.54 -7.96 -2.83
C VAL A 254 7.11 -9.19 -3.53
N ASN A 255 6.27 -10.18 -3.83
CA ASN A 255 6.73 -11.42 -4.47
C ASN A 255 7.12 -11.20 -5.94
N ARG A 256 6.49 -10.26 -6.65
CA ARG A 256 6.85 -9.93 -8.03
C ARG A 256 8.24 -9.28 -8.13
N VAL A 257 8.56 -8.35 -7.22
CA VAL A 257 9.86 -7.69 -7.16
C VAL A 257 10.94 -8.64 -6.61
N GLY A 258 10.57 -9.46 -5.64
CA GLY A 258 11.50 -10.28 -4.88
C GLY A 258 12.14 -9.48 -3.74
N VAL A 259 12.75 -10.18 -2.80
CA VAL A 259 13.24 -9.61 -1.54
C VAL A 259 14.70 -9.97 -1.33
N HIS A 260 15.57 -8.97 -1.23
CA HIS A 260 16.95 -9.15 -0.83
C HIS A 260 17.01 -9.56 0.64
N VAL A 261 17.20 -10.84 0.93
CA VAL A 261 17.00 -11.38 2.29
C VAL A 261 17.98 -10.79 3.33
N ASN A 262 19.21 -10.49 2.92
CA ASN A 262 20.22 -9.90 3.80
C ASN A 262 19.92 -8.43 4.17
N MET A 263 19.23 -7.67 3.31
CA MET A 263 18.90 -6.26 3.55
C MET A 263 17.47 -6.06 4.07
N ALA A 264 16.57 -7.00 3.81
CA ALA A 264 15.17 -6.86 4.18
C ALA A 264 14.93 -6.88 5.70
N GLY A 265 13.99 -6.04 6.13
CA GLY A 265 13.44 -6.02 7.48
C GLY A 265 12.21 -6.92 7.65
N LYS A 266 11.73 -7.04 8.89
CA LYS A 266 10.61 -7.93 9.27
C LYS A 266 9.33 -7.67 8.46
N HIS A 267 9.00 -6.40 8.23
CA HIS A 267 7.77 -5.99 7.54
C HIS A 267 7.74 -6.44 6.07
N LEU A 268 8.84 -6.25 5.34
CA LEU A 268 8.92 -6.67 3.94
C LEU A 268 8.88 -8.21 3.81
N LEU A 269 9.60 -8.92 4.68
CA LEU A 269 9.62 -10.38 4.70
C LEU A 269 8.26 -11.00 5.05
N THR A 270 7.42 -10.29 5.81
CA THR A 270 6.10 -10.78 6.25
C THR A 270 5.19 -11.05 5.05
N TYR A 271 5.33 -10.27 3.97
CA TYR A 271 4.55 -10.41 2.74
C TYR A 271 5.18 -11.40 1.73
N GLY A 272 6.33 -12.01 2.06
CA GLY A 272 6.91 -13.08 1.24
C GLY A 272 6.07 -14.35 1.32
N SER A 273 5.88 -15.00 0.17
CA SER A 273 5.07 -16.21 0.07
C SER A 273 5.51 -17.28 1.07
N GLY A 274 4.58 -17.78 1.87
CA GLY A 274 4.84 -18.83 2.86
C GLY A 274 5.60 -18.38 4.13
N LEU A 275 5.89 -17.08 4.31
CA LEU A 275 6.63 -16.60 5.49
C LEU A 275 5.70 -16.11 6.61
N GLY A 276 4.92 -15.06 6.36
CA GLY A 276 4.14 -14.40 7.40
C GLY A 276 5.01 -13.81 8.54
N PRO A 277 4.38 -13.27 9.61
CA PRO A 277 5.09 -12.50 10.63
C PRO A 277 6.14 -13.29 11.41
N GLN A 278 5.81 -14.52 11.80
CA GLN A 278 6.70 -15.32 12.66
C GLN A 278 7.97 -15.75 11.93
N LEU A 279 7.88 -16.23 10.68
CA LEU A 279 9.06 -16.63 9.94
C LEU A 279 9.88 -15.42 9.50
N ALA A 280 9.23 -14.30 9.14
CA ALA A 280 9.92 -13.05 8.88
C ALA A 280 10.80 -12.63 10.07
N GLN A 281 10.25 -12.68 11.29
CA GLN A 281 11.02 -12.41 12.50
C GLN A 281 12.16 -13.41 12.71
N ASN A 282 11.91 -14.71 12.52
CA ASN A 282 12.94 -15.73 12.68
C ASN A 282 14.11 -15.56 11.68
N ILE A 283 13.83 -15.14 10.44
CA ILE A 283 14.86 -14.85 9.43
C ILE A 283 15.73 -13.68 9.89
N VAL A 284 15.12 -12.59 10.37
CA VAL A 284 15.86 -11.42 10.88
C VAL A 284 16.72 -11.79 12.09
N VAL A 285 16.17 -12.55 13.04
CA VAL A 285 16.90 -13.01 14.23
C VAL A 285 18.06 -13.93 13.84
N TYR A 286 17.81 -14.91 12.96
CA TYR A 286 18.85 -15.81 12.49
C TYR A 286 20.00 -15.04 11.82
N LYS A 287 19.67 -14.07 10.95
CA LYS A 287 20.64 -13.19 10.29
C LYS A 287 21.47 -12.41 11.31
N SER A 288 20.83 -11.85 12.33
CA SER A 288 21.51 -11.09 13.39
C SER A 288 22.48 -11.95 14.21
N GLN A 289 22.21 -13.25 14.36
CA GLN A 289 23.02 -14.17 15.18
C GLN A 289 24.12 -14.89 14.39
N ASN A 290 23.86 -15.19 13.11
CA ASN A 290 24.71 -16.07 12.29
C ASN A 290 25.39 -15.32 11.13
N GLY A 291 25.09 -14.04 10.93
CA GLY A 291 25.55 -13.26 9.80
C GLY A 291 24.68 -13.42 8.55
N ALA A 292 25.15 -12.86 7.43
CA ALA A 292 24.44 -12.85 6.16
C ALA A 292 24.31 -14.26 5.56
N PHE A 293 23.20 -14.52 4.87
CA PHE A 293 23.00 -15.73 4.08
C PHE A 293 23.86 -15.67 2.82
N ASN A 294 24.59 -16.75 2.55
CA ASN A 294 25.47 -16.90 1.39
C ASN A 294 24.85 -17.74 0.24
N SER A 295 23.68 -18.32 0.47
CA SER A 295 22.97 -19.17 -0.48
C SER A 295 21.52 -19.39 -0.02
N ARG A 296 20.61 -19.71 -0.95
CA ARG A 296 19.21 -20.02 -0.57
C ARG A 296 19.12 -21.25 0.33
N SER A 297 19.98 -22.25 0.12
CA SER A 297 20.01 -23.46 0.95
C SER A 297 20.28 -23.16 2.43
N ALA A 298 21.03 -22.09 2.74
CA ALA A 298 21.30 -21.65 4.11
C ALA A 298 20.02 -21.24 4.86
N LEU A 299 18.96 -20.79 4.15
CA LEU A 299 17.68 -20.43 4.77
C LEU A 299 17.02 -21.63 5.46
N LYS A 300 17.29 -22.87 5.02
CA LYS A 300 16.76 -24.09 5.66
C LYS A 300 17.22 -24.25 7.11
N LYS A 301 18.24 -23.51 7.55
CA LYS A 301 18.72 -23.48 8.94
C LYS A 301 17.91 -22.53 9.84
N VAL A 302 17.02 -21.71 9.26
CA VAL A 302 16.19 -20.78 10.03
C VAL A 302 15.16 -21.58 10.85
N PRO A 303 15.05 -21.33 12.17
CA PRO A 303 14.09 -22.02 13.01
C PRO A 303 12.66 -21.92 12.47
N LYS A 304 11.95 -23.06 12.48
CA LYS A 304 10.56 -23.20 12.01
C LYS A 304 10.34 -22.97 10.49
N LEU A 305 11.38 -22.67 9.71
CA LEU A 305 11.28 -22.64 8.24
C LEU A 305 11.32 -24.08 7.70
N GLY A 306 10.16 -24.73 7.70
CA GLY A 306 10.03 -26.10 7.19
C GLY A 306 10.17 -26.20 5.66
N ALA A 307 10.29 -27.42 5.15
CA ALA A 307 10.46 -27.69 3.72
C ALA A 307 9.38 -27.01 2.85
N LYS A 308 8.10 -27.05 3.25
CA LYS A 308 7.02 -26.42 2.48
C LYS A 308 7.10 -24.90 2.48
N ALA A 309 7.42 -24.29 3.63
CA ALA A 309 7.60 -22.84 3.72
C ALA A 309 8.81 -22.38 2.89
N PHE A 310 9.89 -23.15 2.89
CA PHE A 310 11.05 -22.90 2.03
C PHE A 310 10.70 -23.01 0.55
N GLU A 311 10.02 -24.08 0.13
CA GLU A 311 9.54 -24.27 -1.24
C GLU A 311 8.65 -23.11 -1.69
N GLN A 312 7.76 -22.62 -0.81
CA GLN A 312 6.96 -21.44 -1.13
C GLN A 312 7.78 -20.16 -1.15
N ALA A 313 8.81 -19.97 -0.33
CA ALA A 313 9.51 -18.69 -0.22
C ALA A 313 10.72 -18.54 -1.16
N ALA A 314 11.37 -19.65 -1.52
CA ALA A 314 12.73 -19.62 -2.06
C ALA A 314 12.86 -18.88 -3.40
N GLY A 315 11.86 -18.96 -4.27
CA GLY A 315 11.87 -18.27 -5.56
C GLY A 315 11.80 -16.74 -5.45
N PHE A 316 11.32 -16.23 -4.31
CA PHE A 316 11.12 -14.80 -4.06
C PHE A 316 12.28 -14.18 -3.28
N LEU A 317 12.99 -14.98 -2.49
CA LEU A 317 14.14 -14.55 -1.69
C LEU A 317 15.39 -14.49 -2.57
N ARG A 318 16.01 -13.31 -2.65
CA ARG A 318 17.19 -13.01 -3.46
C ARG A 318 18.42 -12.88 -2.57
N ILE A 319 19.54 -13.42 -3.02
CA ILE A 319 20.86 -13.25 -2.39
C ILE A 319 21.84 -12.84 -3.49
N PRO A 320 21.95 -11.53 -3.80
CA PRO A 320 22.88 -11.01 -4.81
C PRO A 320 24.33 -11.39 -4.55
N GLU A 321 24.72 -11.56 -3.29
CA GLU A 321 26.09 -11.91 -2.90
C GLU A 321 26.37 -13.43 -2.96
N SER A 322 25.40 -14.25 -3.39
CA SER A 322 25.57 -15.70 -3.47
C SER A 322 26.57 -16.07 -4.56
N LYS A 323 27.34 -17.13 -4.31
CA LYS A 323 28.20 -17.73 -5.34
C LYS A 323 27.39 -18.35 -6.49
N HIS A 324 26.15 -18.74 -6.22
CA HIS A 324 25.29 -19.34 -7.24
C HIS A 324 24.46 -18.25 -7.93
N PRO A 325 24.66 -17.98 -9.24
CA PRO A 325 24.01 -16.85 -9.92
C PRO A 325 22.48 -16.87 -9.85
N LEU A 326 21.87 -18.06 -9.91
CA LEU A 326 20.41 -18.20 -9.83
C LEU A 326 19.80 -17.76 -8.49
N ASP A 327 20.58 -17.65 -7.42
CA ASP A 327 20.08 -17.14 -6.13
C ASP A 327 19.74 -15.63 -6.19
N ASN A 328 20.21 -14.92 -7.21
CA ASN A 328 19.80 -13.54 -7.51
C ASN A 328 18.71 -13.45 -8.60
N SER A 329 18.15 -14.58 -9.04
CA SER A 329 17.13 -14.63 -10.09
C SER A 329 15.74 -14.98 -9.54
N GLY A 330 14.72 -14.95 -10.40
CA GLY A 330 13.39 -15.49 -10.09
C GLY A 330 13.26 -17.01 -10.28
N VAL A 331 14.32 -17.69 -10.72
CA VAL A 331 14.32 -19.15 -10.93
C VAL A 331 14.25 -19.83 -9.57
N HIS A 332 13.31 -20.75 -9.40
CA HIS A 332 13.16 -21.51 -8.16
C HIS A 332 14.28 -22.57 -8.04
N PRO A 333 14.82 -22.87 -6.83
CA PRO A 333 15.85 -23.89 -6.63
C PRO A 333 15.54 -25.28 -7.18
N GLU A 334 14.26 -25.66 -7.30
CA GLU A 334 13.87 -26.94 -7.90
C GLU A 334 14.23 -27.04 -9.39
N SER A 335 14.35 -25.89 -10.07
CA SER A 335 14.64 -25.80 -11.50
C SER A 335 16.11 -25.50 -11.80
N TYR A 336 16.99 -25.46 -10.79
CA TYR A 336 18.42 -25.16 -11.01
C TYR A 336 19.06 -26.16 -11.96
N GLY A 337 18.79 -27.46 -11.78
CA GLY A 337 19.31 -28.49 -12.66
C GLY A 337 18.85 -28.35 -14.12
N VAL A 338 17.66 -27.80 -14.36
CA VAL A 338 17.16 -27.51 -15.72
C VAL A 338 17.98 -26.39 -16.35
N VAL A 339 18.20 -25.29 -15.63
CA VAL A 339 18.98 -24.15 -16.14
C VAL A 339 20.46 -24.52 -16.33
N GLU A 340 21.02 -25.33 -15.43
CA GLU A 340 22.36 -25.88 -15.58
C GLU A 340 22.48 -26.76 -16.83
N GLN A 341 21.45 -27.56 -17.15
CA GLN A 341 21.44 -28.35 -18.38
C GLN A 341 21.34 -27.46 -19.62
N MET A 342 20.49 -26.43 -19.60
CA MET A 342 20.38 -25.45 -20.69
C MET A 342 21.72 -24.77 -20.98
N ALA A 343 22.45 -24.36 -19.94
CA ALA A 343 23.78 -23.76 -20.08
C ALA A 343 24.79 -24.72 -20.72
N LYS A 344 24.75 -26.02 -20.36
CA LYS A 344 25.58 -27.05 -20.98
C LYS A 344 25.23 -27.26 -22.45
N ASP A 345 23.94 -27.34 -22.78
CA ASP A 345 23.47 -27.57 -24.16
C ASP A 345 23.86 -26.42 -25.08
N LEU A 346 23.88 -25.19 -24.56
CA LEU A 346 24.30 -23.98 -25.27
C LEU A 346 25.80 -23.69 -25.17
N ASN A 347 26.56 -24.52 -24.44
CA ASN A 347 27.98 -24.35 -24.17
C ASN A 347 28.35 -22.93 -23.65
N CYS A 348 27.54 -22.42 -22.71
CA CYS A 348 27.74 -21.12 -22.07
C CYS A 348 27.73 -21.24 -20.53
N ASN A 349 28.06 -20.15 -19.83
CA ASN A 349 27.91 -20.06 -18.39
C ASN A 349 26.45 -19.69 -18.03
N ILE A 350 25.99 -20.07 -16.84
CA ILE A 350 24.69 -19.64 -16.31
C ILE A 350 24.58 -18.12 -16.24
N HIS A 351 25.69 -17.41 -15.97
CA HIS A 351 25.71 -15.95 -16.00
C HIS A 351 25.29 -15.39 -17.37
N ASP A 352 25.71 -16.04 -18.46
CA ASP A 352 25.39 -15.62 -19.84
C ASP A 352 23.90 -15.78 -20.18
N LEU A 353 23.16 -16.59 -19.40
CA LEU A 353 21.71 -16.78 -19.57
C LEU A 353 20.84 -15.79 -18.77
N LEU A 354 21.47 -15.02 -17.86
CA LEU A 354 20.75 -14.08 -16.98
C LEU A 354 20.84 -12.62 -17.45
N GLU A 355 21.75 -12.32 -18.37
CA GLU A 355 21.83 -11.08 -19.13
C GLU A 355 20.80 -11.06 -20.27
#